data_AF-A0A942SM20-F1
#
_entry.id   AF-A0A942SM20-F1
#
_cell.length_a   1.000
_cell.length_b   1.000
_cell.length_c   1.000
_cell.angle_alpha   90.00
_cell.angle_beta   90.00
_cell.angle_gamma   90.00
#
_symmetry.space_group_name_H-M   'P 1'
#
loop_
_entity.id
_entity.type
_entity.pdbx_description
1 polymer ?
#
loop_
_entity_poly.entity_id
_entity_poly.type
_entity_poly.pdbx_seq_one_letter_code
_entity_poly.pdbx_strand_id
1 'polypeptide(L)'
;MSPSHSALNALLNDMLRSGDVVLRARAENFRMEERVSRERQTHYETQHGPASATYDAWLESHQDYLQGLVYTELPETFLSVNADAALPAAVTSELGAGQELIRVESLDYALGDTKVGSLADLENSLAVYNNQRPDPNINAGEAKALLQEVCRSLNQNPNAVRPRFAAFAQELAEDIDGPDWPLRLRDRLGLAHLPPTKAFGPYPVVLMRYTVGEVAAHARNLAANYPLAVPTVLDAEPYEIFHPSLRQQNYGRTLNLAGAGDCDRLASEVLHLRMDYSPKHIWKVGAITARADTSPQRLAKLRGDHLACLQLLSNRDDFGIL
;
A
#
# COMPACT_ATOMS: atom_id res chain seq x y z
N MET A 1 2.72 -11.10 16.01
CA MET A 1 3.94 -10.78 16.78
C MET A 1 3.57 -10.82 18.25
N SER A 2 4.45 -11.28 19.13
CA SER A 2 4.19 -11.34 20.58
C SER A 2 5.12 -10.38 21.31
N PRO A 3 4.66 -9.16 21.67
CA PRO A 3 5.57 -8.17 22.23
C PRO A 3 6.15 -8.56 23.58
N SER A 4 7.45 -8.32 23.74
CA SER A 4 8.15 -8.47 25.01
C SER A 4 8.13 -7.19 25.84
N HIS A 5 8.01 -6.03 25.18
CA HIS A 5 7.83 -4.73 25.83
C HIS A 5 6.52 -4.68 26.63
N SER A 6 6.64 -4.54 27.95
CA SER A 6 5.51 -4.69 28.89
C SER A 6 4.35 -3.72 28.61
N ALA A 7 4.65 -2.46 28.34
CA ALA A 7 3.63 -1.44 28.06
C ALA A 7 2.90 -1.70 26.73
N LEU A 8 3.63 -2.14 25.70
CA LEU A 8 3.05 -2.45 24.39
C LEU A 8 2.17 -3.70 24.50
N ASN A 9 2.67 -4.75 25.16
CA ASN A 9 1.93 -5.98 25.38
C ASN A 9 0.63 -5.74 26.18
N ALA A 10 0.70 -4.90 27.23
CA ALA A 10 -0.47 -4.53 28.03
C ALA A 10 -1.50 -3.74 27.20
N LEU A 11 -1.06 -2.74 26.45
CA LEU A 11 -1.92 -1.95 25.56
C LEU A 11 -2.64 -2.82 24.53
N LEU A 12 -1.91 -3.67 23.80
CA LEU A 12 -2.52 -4.53 22.78
C LEU A 12 -3.55 -5.48 23.38
N ASN A 13 -3.32 -6.00 24.60
CA ASN A 13 -4.30 -6.85 25.29
C ASN A 13 -5.58 -6.09 25.68
N ASP A 14 -5.45 -4.81 26.06
CA ASP A 14 -6.60 -3.96 26.34
C ASP A 14 -7.39 -3.66 25.05
N MET A 15 -6.69 -3.27 23.99
CA MET A 15 -7.28 -3.01 22.67
C MET A 15 -7.99 -4.23 22.08
N LEU A 16 -7.45 -5.44 22.26
CA LEU A 16 -8.11 -6.68 21.84
C LEU A 16 -9.48 -6.89 22.50
N ARG A 17 -9.64 -6.43 23.74
CA ARG A 17 -10.89 -6.53 24.51
C ARG A 17 -11.85 -5.36 24.25
N SER A 18 -11.41 -4.36 23.49
CA SER A 18 -12.22 -3.19 23.20
C SER A 18 -13.47 -3.56 22.38
N GLY A 19 -14.59 -2.90 22.71
CA GLY A 19 -15.79 -2.90 21.88
C GLY A 19 -15.64 -2.11 20.58
N ASP A 20 -14.63 -1.23 20.50
CA ASP A 20 -14.29 -0.50 19.28
C ASP A 20 -13.58 -1.43 18.27
N VAL A 21 -14.26 -1.69 17.16
CA VAL A 21 -13.77 -2.56 16.08
C VAL A 21 -12.45 -2.05 15.49
N VAL A 22 -12.26 -0.73 15.41
CA VAL A 22 -11.05 -0.13 14.82
C VAL A 22 -9.84 -0.37 15.73
N LEU A 23 -9.98 -0.09 17.03
CA LEU A 23 -8.91 -0.34 18.00
C LEU A 23 -8.57 -1.83 18.08
N ARG A 24 -9.60 -2.69 18.12
CA ARG A 24 -9.39 -4.14 18.13
C ARG A 24 -8.67 -4.63 16.88
N ALA A 25 -9.08 -4.19 15.69
CA ALA A 25 -8.44 -4.56 14.42
C ALA A 25 -6.95 -4.18 14.36
N ARG A 26 -6.59 -2.99 14.86
CA ARG A 26 -5.18 -2.56 14.93
C ARG A 26 -4.35 -3.47 15.85
N ALA A 27 -4.92 -3.89 16.98
CA ALA A 27 -4.23 -4.81 17.88
C ALA A 27 -4.13 -6.24 17.33
N GLU A 28 -5.21 -6.72 16.68
CA GLU A 28 -5.22 -7.99 15.95
C GLU A 28 -4.08 -8.05 14.93
N ASN A 29 -3.91 -7.00 14.12
CA ASN A 29 -2.84 -6.95 13.13
C ASN A 29 -1.46 -7.18 13.75
N PHE A 30 -1.15 -6.46 14.83
CA PHE A 30 0.13 -6.64 15.54
C PHE A 30 0.28 -8.05 16.11
N ARG A 31 -0.80 -8.63 16.64
CA ARG A 31 -0.76 -9.96 17.26
C ARG A 31 -0.64 -11.09 16.24
N MET A 32 -1.31 -10.98 15.11
CA MET A 32 -1.31 -11.95 14.02
C MET A 32 -0.06 -11.88 13.13
N GLU A 33 0.73 -10.81 13.21
CA GLU A 33 1.92 -10.64 12.36
C GLU A 33 2.98 -11.76 12.55
N GLU A 34 3.27 -12.52 11.50
CA GLU A 34 4.26 -13.61 11.54
C GLU A 34 5.61 -13.27 10.86
N ARG A 35 5.71 -12.13 10.15
CA ARG A 35 6.87 -11.78 9.31
C ARG A 35 7.81 -10.75 9.89
N VAL A 36 7.42 -10.04 10.96
CA VAL A 36 8.38 -9.20 11.67
C VAL A 36 9.40 -10.13 12.33
N SER A 37 10.65 -10.05 11.87
CA SER A 37 11.74 -10.87 12.42
C SER A 37 11.92 -10.56 13.90
N ARG A 38 12.38 -11.55 14.68
CA ARG A 38 12.68 -11.35 16.12
C ARG A 38 13.71 -10.22 16.32
N GLU A 39 14.66 -10.08 15.40
CA GLU A 39 15.65 -9.01 15.44
C GLU A 39 14.99 -7.64 15.26
N ARG A 40 14.19 -7.46 14.21
CA ARG A 40 13.44 -6.22 13.93
C ARG A 40 12.50 -5.85 15.07
N GLN A 41 11.76 -6.83 15.58
CA GLN A 41 10.89 -6.66 16.74
C GLN A 41 11.67 -6.20 17.98
N THR A 42 12.79 -6.86 18.28
CA THR A 42 13.61 -6.52 19.45
C THR A 42 14.17 -5.11 19.34
N HIS A 43 14.62 -4.72 18.14
CA HIS A 43 15.11 -3.37 17.87
C HIS A 43 14.00 -2.33 18.07
N TYR A 44 12.84 -2.54 17.43
CA TYR A 44 11.66 -1.69 17.59
C TYR A 44 11.27 -1.53 19.06
N GLU A 45 11.15 -2.62 19.81
CA GLU A 45 10.71 -2.59 21.20
C GLU A 45 11.74 -1.96 22.15
N THR A 46 13.03 -2.12 21.88
CA THR A 46 14.10 -1.58 22.74
C THR A 46 14.30 -0.09 22.53
N GLN A 47 14.21 0.39 21.29
CA GLN A 47 14.49 1.78 20.93
C GLN A 47 13.22 2.65 20.87
N HIS A 48 12.08 2.04 20.56
CA HIS A 48 10.81 2.72 20.28
C HIS A 48 9.63 2.07 21.01
N GLY A 49 9.90 1.43 22.15
CA GLY A 49 8.84 0.96 23.05
C GLY A 49 8.06 2.15 23.64
N PRO A 50 6.72 2.06 23.77
CA PRO A 50 5.91 3.15 24.30
C PRO A 50 6.22 3.43 25.78
N ALA A 51 6.28 4.72 26.16
CA ALA A 51 6.56 5.14 27.53
C ALA A 51 5.50 4.68 28.56
N SER A 52 4.27 4.42 28.11
CA SER A 52 3.17 3.91 28.93
C SER A 52 2.21 3.05 28.11
N ALA A 53 1.34 2.28 28.77
CA ALA A 53 0.38 1.39 28.12
C ALA A 53 -0.87 2.15 27.62
N THR A 54 -0.68 3.23 26.85
CA THR A 54 -1.75 4.04 26.27
C THR A 54 -1.61 4.10 24.76
N TYR A 55 -2.74 4.26 24.07
CA TYR A 55 -2.76 4.33 22.61
C TYR A 55 -1.95 5.51 22.07
N ASP A 56 -2.05 6.68 22.71
CA ASP A 56 -1.32 7.88 22.29
C ASP A 56 0.19 7.73 22.47
N ALA A 57 0.66 7.17 23.59
CA ALA A 57 2.08 6.93 23.82
C ALA A 57 2.65 5.91 22.81
N TRP A 58 1.85 4.94 22.40
CA TRP A 58 2.21 4.01 21.34
C TRP A 58 2.29 4.69 19.98
N LEU A 59 1.30 5.49 19.60
CA LEU A 59 1.34 6.23 18.34
C LEU A 59 2.53 7.17 18.25
N GLU A 60 2.85 7.89 19.33
CA GLU A 60 4.02 8.77 19.39
C GLU A 60 5.32 7.98 19.16
N SER A 61 5.56 6.94 19.97
CA SER A 61 6.77 6.11 19.83
C SER A 61 6.88 5.41 18.47
N HIS A 62 5.75 4.97 17.92
CA HIS A 62 5.70 4.32 16.61
C HIS A 62 5.95 5.34 15.48
N GLN A 63 5.45 6.57 15.60
CA GLN A 63 5.75 7.63 14.65
C GLN A 63 7.24 7.97 14.63
N ASP A 64 7.88 8.04 15.80
CA ASP A 64 9.32 8.26 15.89
C ASP A 64 10.11 7.15 15.18
N TYR A 65 9.69 5.89 15.37
CA TYR A 65 10.24 4.75 14.65
C TYR A 65 10.06 4.88 13.13
N LEU A 66 8.84 5.21 12.67
CA LEU A 66 8.57 5.37 11.24
C LEU A 66 9.44 6.46 10.63
N GLN A 67 9.54 7.63 11.26
CA GLN A 67 10.35 8.74 10.75
C GLN A 67 11.86 8.44 10.77
N GLY A 68 12.33 7.71 11.80
CA GLY A 68 13.75 7.40 11.96
C GLY A 68 14.25 6.27 11.05
N LEU A 69 13.43 5.26 10.79
CA LEU A 69 13.89 3.99 10.20
C LEU A 69 13.11 3.52 8.97
N VAL A 70 11.86 3.97 8.78
CA VAL A 70 10.99 3.48 7.70
C VAL A 70 10.75 4.54 6.62
N TYR A 71 10.58 5.80 6.99
CA TYR A 71 10.29 6.91 6.07
C TYR A 71 11.59 7.63 5.70
N THR A 72 12.57 6.84 5.26
CA THR A 72 13.91 7.28 4.87
C THR A 72 14.20 6.85 3.43
N GLU A 73 15.29 7.34 2.82
CA GLU A 73 15.67 6.96 1.46
C GLU A 73 15.96 5.45 1.31
N LEU A 74 16.48 4.83 2.37
CA LEU A 74 16.71 3.39 2.46
C LEU A 74 16.09 2.83 3.74
N PRO A 75 14.79 2.53 3.73
CA PRO A 75 14.05 1.98 4.86
C PRO A 75 14.57 0.62 5.30
N GLU A 76 14.51 0.34 6.62
CA GLU A 76 14.84 -0.98 7.16
C GLU A 76 13.95 -2.11 6.61
N THR A 77 12.76 -1.78 6.10
CA THR A 77 11.87 -2.66 5.34
C THR A 77 12.58 -3.40 4.21
N PHE A 78 13.63 -2.80 3.62
CA PHE A 78 14.38 -3.36 2.49
C PHE A 78 15.80 -3.81 2.86
N LEU A 79 16.11 -3.85 4.16
CA LEU A 79 17.39 -4.28 4.70
C LEU A 79 17.32 -5.69 5.28
N SER A 80 18.49 -6.28 5.55
CA SER A 80 18.65 -7.64 6.08
C SER A 80 17.83 -7.93 7.35
N VAL A 81 17.59 -6.93 8.21
CA VAL A 81 16.77 -7.06 9.42
C VAL A 81 15.32 -7.49 9.11
N ASN A 82 14.83 -7.22 7.88
CA ASN A 82 13.49 -7.58 7.42
C ASN A 82 13.46 -8.85 6.54
N ALA A 83 14.48 -9.73 6.64
CA ALA A 83 14.59 -10.94 5.82
C ALA A 83 13.35 -11.84 5.84
N ASP A 84 12.63 -11.90 6.97
CA ASP A 84 11.43 -12.74 7.12
C ASP A 84 10.21 -12.23 6.32
N ALA A 85 10.21 -10.95 5.94
CA ALA A 85 9.21 -10.36 5.06
C ALA A 85 9.71 -10.17 3.61
N ALA A 86 10.98 -10.47 3.33
CA ALA A 86 11.54 -10.28 2.00
C ALA A 86 10.91 -11.26 0.99
N LEU A 87 10.69 -10.78 -0.24
CA LEU A 87 10.21 -11.66 -1.30
C LEU A 87 11.32 -12.62 -1.78
N PRO A 88 10.98 -13.85 -2.19
CA PRO A 88 11.95 -14.79 -2.74
C PRO A 88 12.68 -14.22 -3.96
N ALA A 89 13.96 -14.55 -4.11
CA ALA A 89 14.79 -14.11 -5.25
C ALA A 89 14.17 -14.44 -6.62
N ALA A 90 13.37 -15.52 -6.69
CA ALA A 90 12.62 -15.92 -7.88
C ALA A 90 11.69 -14.81 -8.43
N VAL A 91 11.12 -13.96 -7.56
CA VAL A 91 10.26 -12.84 -7.99
C VAL A 91 11.05 -11.80 -8.78
N THR A 92 12.34 -11.66 -8.48
CA THR A 92 13.25 -10.74 -9.17
C THR A 92 14.15 -11.42 -10.20
N SER A 93 13.88 -12.69 -10.51
CA SER A 93 14.55 -13.43 -11.59
C SER A 93 14.22 -12.83 -12.95
N GLU A 94 14.88 -13.29 -14.00
CA GLU A 94 14.59 -12.84 -15.38
C GLU A 94 13.11 -13.03 -15.77
N LEU A 95 12.49 -14.13 -15.33
CA LEU A 95 11.06 -14.40 -15.55
C LEU A 95 10.15 -13.48 -14.72
N GLY A 96 10.54 -13.21 -13.47
CA GLY A 96 9.76 -12.36 -12.56
C GLY A 96 9.92 -10.86 -12.85
N ALA A 97 11.06 -10.44 -13.40
CA ALA A 97 11.36 -9.04 -13.69
C ALA A 97 10.39 -8.40 -14.70
N GLY A 98 9.78 -9.20 -15.58
CA GLY A 98 8.77 -8.74 -16.54
C GLY A 98 7.36 -8.58 -15.94
N GLN A 99 7.12 -9.01 -14.70
CA GLN A 99 5.82 -8.81 -14.06
C GLN A 99 5.56 -7.31 -13.86
N GLU A 100 4.29 -6.92 -14.04
CA GLU A 100 3.86 -5.54 -13.98
C GLU A 100 3.26 -5.27 -12.60
N LEU A 101 3.80 -4.26 -11.93
CA LEU A 101 3.27 -3.70 -10.72
C LEU A 101 2.39 -2.50 -11.05
N ILE A 102 1.29 -2.36 -10.30
CA ILE A 102 0.43 -1.20 -10.33
C ILE A 102 0.32 -0.53 -8.97
N ARG A 103 0.09 0.78 -9.00
CA ARG A 103 -0.19 1.57 -7.82
C ARG A 103 -1.18 2.68 -8.14
N VAL A 104 -2.19 2.84 -7.29
CA VAL A 104 -3.09 3.99 -7.35
C VAL A 104 -2.47 5.12 -6.53
N GLU A 105 -2.17 6.25 -7.18
CA GLU A 105 -1.67 7.45 -6.52
C GLU A 105 -2.76 8.50 -6.44
N SER A 106 -2.79 9.21 -5.31
CA SER A 106 -3.55 10.45 -5.20
C SER A 106 -2.90 11.55 -6.04
N LEU A 107 -3.73 12.28 -6.79
CA LEU A 107 -3.31 13.47 -7.52
C LEU A 107 -3.56 14.76 -6.72
N ASP A 108 -4.07 14.72 -5.49
CA ASP A 108 -4.37 15.92 -4.69
C ASP A 108 -3.17 16.87 -4.59
N TYR A 109 -2.00 16.31 -4.29
CA TYR A 109 -0.75 17.08 -4.21
C TYR A 109 -0.36 17.65 -5.58
N ALA A 110 -0.45 16.83 -6.62
CA ALA A 110 -0.06 17.22 -7.97
C ALA A 110 -0.98 18.29 -8.58
N LEU A 111 -2.29 18.24 -8.32
CA LEU A 111 -3.23 19.21 -8.87
C LEU A 111 -3.18 20.55 -8.15
N GLY A 112 -2.75 20.59 -6.88
CA GLY A 112 -2.48 21.85 -6.19
C GLY A 112 -1.29 22.63 -6.77
N ASP A 113 -0.29 21.91 -7.29
CA ASP A 113 0.99 22.47 -7.71
C ASP A 113 1.17 22.66 -9.22
N THR A 114 0.30 22.04 -10.04
CA THR A 114 0.46 21.99 -11.50
C THR A 114 -0.59 22.80 -12.26
N LYS A 115 -0.31 23.07 -13.54
CA LYS A 115 -1.24 23.78 -14.45
C LYS A 115 -2.39 22.91 -14.98
N VAL A 116 -2.64 21.74 -14.36
CA VAL A 116 -3.69 20.83 -14.82
C VAL A 116 -5.05 21.48 -14.56
N GLY A 117 -5.71 21.94 -15.62
CA GLY A 117 -7.00 22.65 -15.54
C GLY A 117 -8.16 21.75 -15.14
N SER A 118 -8.09 20.47 -15.50
CA SER A 118 -9.09 19.46 -15.13
C SER A 118 -8.54 18.03 -15.30
N LEU A 119 -9.23 17.07 -14.69
CA LEU A 119 -8.92 15.65 -14.88
C LEU A 119 -9.12 15.20 -16.34
N ALA A 120 -10.08 15.81 -17.04
CA ALA A 120 -10.35 15.54 -18.45
C ALA A 120 -9.18 16.00 -19.35
N ASP A 121 -8.56 17.14 -19.03
CA ASP A 121 -7.38 17.63 -19.75
C ASP A 121 -6.18 16.70 -19.55
N LEU A 122 -6.03 16.16 -18.33
CA LEU A 122 -4.97 15.19 -18.02
C LEU A 122 -5.20 13.86 -18.75
N GLU A 123 -6.44 13.36 -18.77
CA GLU A 123 -6.81 12.16 -19.54
C GLU A 123 -6.57 12.38 -21.04
N ASN A 124 -6.96 13.54 -21.58
CA ASN A 124 -6.74 13.88 -22.99
C ASN A 124 -5.24 13.95 -23.31
N SER A 125 -4.45 14.61 -22.46
CA SER A 125 -2.99 14.69 -22.61
C SER A 125 -2.35 13.30 -22.58
N LEU A 126 -2.81 12.40 -21.71
CA LEU A 126 -2.36 11.01 -21.69
C LEU A 126 -2.69 10.29 -23.01
N ALA A 127 -3.91 10.45 -23.53
CA ALA A 127 -4.32 9.84 -24.79
C ALA A 127 -3.51 10.37 -25.99
N VAL A 128 -3.19 11.67 -26.02
CA VAL A 128 -2.35 12.30 -27.04
C VAL A 128 -0.91 11.80 -26.94
N TYR A 129 -0.34 11.75 -25.72
CA TYR A 129 1.01 11.22 -25.48
C TYR A 129 1.16 9.76 -25.94
N ASN A 130 0.14 8.93 -25.72
CA ASN A 130 0.12 7.52 -26.10
C ASN A 130 -0.28 7.29 -27.58
N ASN A 131 -0.47 8.35 -28.38
CA ASN A 131 -0.98 8.27 -29.76
C ASN A 131 -2.33 7.55 -29.89
N GLN A 132 -3.15 7.58 -28.85
CA GLN A 132 -4.49 6.97 -28.82
C GLN A 132 -5.58 7.93 -29.30
N ARG A 133 -5.35 9.24 -29.15
CA ARG A 133 -6.27 10.29 -29.59
C ARG A 133 -5.50 11.48 -30.15
N PRO A 134 -5.68 11.86 -31.43
CA PRO A 134 -5.14 13.12 -31.94
C PRO A 134 -5.97 14.30 -31.43
N ASP A 135 -5.31 15.43 -31.17
CA ASP A 135 -5.95 16.68 -30.81
C ASP A 135 -5.28 17.83 -31.60
N PRO A 136 -6.04 18.67 -32.32
CA PRO A 136 -5.48 19.77 -33.10
C PRO A 136 -4.87 20.89 -32.24
N ASN A 137 -5.22 20.97 -30.95
CA ASN A 137 -4.82 22.04 -30.04
C ASN A 137 -3.66 21.66 -29.12
N ILE A 138 -3.30 20.37 -29.04
CA ILE A 138 -2.19 19.88 -28.22
C ILE A 138 -1.42 18.81 -28.97
N ASN A 139 -0.11 18.99 -29.09
CA ASN A 139 0.78 17.99 -29.69
C ASN A 139 1.40 17.04 -28.63
N ALA A 140 1.99 15.93 -29.08
CA ALA A 140 2.59 14.93 -28.18
C ALA A 140 3.71 15.49 -27.28
N GLY A 141 4.43 16.53 -27.71
CA GLY A 141 5.46 17.19 -26.91
C GLY A 141 4.87 18.01 -25.75
N GLU A 142 3.80 18.75 -26.01
CA GLU A 142 3.06 19.51 -25.00
C GLU A 142 2.38 18.57 -23.99
N ALA A 143 1.74 17.50 -24.49
CA ALA A 143 1.18 16.44 -23.65
C ALA A 143 2.24 15.81 -22.74
N LYS A 144 3.41 15.45 -23.31
CA LYS A 144 4.54 14.92 -22.54
C LYS A 144 5.00 15.90 -21.47
N ALA A 145 5.12 17.19 -21.78
CA ALA A 145 5.55 18.21 -20.82
C ALA A 145 4.59 18.32 -19.62
N LEU A 146 3.27 18.29 -19.86
CA LEU A 146 2.28 18.27 -18.79
C LEU A 146 2.39 17.01 -17.92
N LEU A 147 2.55 15.83 -18.53
CA LEU A 147 2.71 14.57 -17.77
C LEU A 147 4.02 14.53 -16.97
N GLN A 148 5.10 15.13 -17.50
CA GLN A 148 6.37 15.28 -16.77
C GLN A 148 6.21 16.17 -15.54
N GLU A 149 5.42 17.23 -15.66
CA GLU A 149 5.10 18.15 -14.58
C GLU A 149 4.28 17.47 -13.46
N VAL A 150 3.30 16.63 -13.83
CA VAL A 150 2.58 15.78 -12.88
C VAL A 150 3.52 14.79 -12.17
N CYS A 151 4.37 14.08 -12.94
CA CYS A 151 5.37 13.16 -12.36
C CYS A 151 6.31 13.90 -11.41
N ARG A 152 6.79 15.08 -11.79
CA ARG A 152 7.68 15.91 -10.97
C ARG A 152 7.03 16.27 -9.63
N SER A 153 5.78 16.71 -9.63
CA SER A 153 5.07 17.03 -8.39
C SER A 153 4.87 15.78 -7.51
N LEU A 154 4.45 14.64 -8.10
CA LEU A 154 4.34 13.38 -7.36
C LEU A 154 5.68 12.93 -6.75
N ASN A 155 6.78 13.04 -7.49
CA ASN A 155 8.12 12.74 -7.00
C ASN A 155 8.55 13.75 -5.92
N GLN A 156 8.19 15.02 -6.02
CA GLN A 156 8.59 16.02 -5.02
C GLN A 156 7.73 15.99 -3.75
N ASN A 157 6.68 15.16 -3.69
CA ASN A 157 5.85 15.05 -2.50
C ASN A 157 6.69 14.56 -1.30
N PRO A 158 6.80 15.36 -0.22
CA PRO A 158 7.60 14.99 0.95
C PRO A 158 7.07 13.74 1.66
N ASN A 159 5.78 13.44 1.51
CA ASN A 159 5.16 12.23 2.08
C ASN A 159 5.44 10.96 1.24
N ALA A 160 6.20 11.06 0.15
CA ALA A 160 6.47 9.93 -0.74
C ALA A 160 7.67 9.06 -0.32
N VAL A 161 8.49 9.50 0.66
CA VAL A 161 9.74 8.82 1.09
C VAL A 161 9.48 7.44 1.74
N ARG A 162 8.25 7.15 2.13
CA ARG A 162 7.84 5.85 2.69
C ARG A 162 7.86 4.68 1.67
N PRO A 163 7.96 3.42 2.15
CA PRO A 163 7.75 2.23 1.33
C PRO A 163 6.45 2.33 0.52
N ARG A 164 6.50 1.92 -0.75
CA ARG A 164 5.41 2.05 -1.69
C ARG A 164 4.66 0.73 -1.83
N PHE A 165 3.41 0.73 -1.40
CA PHE A 165 2.47 -0.33 -1.73
C PHE A 165 2.26 -0.44 -3.24
N ALA A 166 2.31 -1.65 -3.76
CA ALA A 166 1.91 -2.01 -5.12
C ALA A 166 1.24 -3.39 -5.14
N ALA A 167 0.49 -3.65 -6.21
CA ALA A 167 -0.12 -4.94 -6.50
C ALA A 167 0.25 -5.40 -7.91
N PHE A 168 0.07 -6.69 -8.22
CA PHE A 168 0.37 -7.24 -9.54
C PHE A 168 -0.77 -6.94 -10.52
N ALA A 169 -0.45 -6.31 -11.66
CA ALA A 169 -1.42 -5.90 -12.66
C ALA A 169 -2.25 -7.08 -13.19
N GLN A 170 -1.60 -8.24 -13.33
CA GLN A 170 -2.16 -9.46 -13.90
C GLN A 170 -3.35 -9.99 -13.08
N GLU A 171 -3.33 -9.83 -11.76
CA GLU A 171 -4.42 -10.27 -10.87
C GLU A 171 -5.64 -9.31 -10.89
N LEU A 172 -5.50 -8.16 -11.55
CA LEU A 172 -6.43 -7.03 -11.47
C LEU A 172 -6.90 -6.60 -12.86
N ALA A 173 -6.64 -7.38 -13.90
CA ALA A 173 -6.96 -7.02 -15.29
C ALA A 173 -8.44 -6.62 -15.45
N GLU A 174 -9.37 -7.39 -14.89
CA GLU A 174 -10.81 -7.09 -14.95
C GLU A 174 -11.18 -5.79 -14.21
N ASP A 175 -10.53 -5.52 -13.08
CA ASP A 175 -10.75 -4.29 -12.32
C ASP A 175 -10.19 -3.07 -13.06
N ILE A 176 -9.03 -3.23 -13.70
CA ILE A 176 -8.35 -2.19 -14.49
C ILE A 176 -9.14 -1.86 -15.76
N ASP A 177 -9.65 -2.86 -16.48
CA ASP A 177 -10.36 -2.67 -17.74
C ASP A 177 -11.78 -2.09 -17.56
N GLY A 178 -12.33 -2.19 -16.35
CA GLY A 178 -13.64 -1.64 -16.01
C GLY A 178 -13.75 -0.11 -16.22
N PRO A 179 -14.92 0.41 -16.62
CA PRO A 179 -15.14 1.85 -16.75
C PRO A 179 -15.08 2.59 -15.40
N ASP A 180 -15.39 1.88 -14.32
CA ASP A 180 -15.37 2.35 -12.92
C ASP A 180 -14.10 1.89 -12.17
N TRP A 181 -13.00 1.64 -12.91
CA TRP A 181 -11.72 1.16 -12.35
C TRP A 181 -11.24 1.88 -11.09
N PRO A 182 -11.41 3.22 -10.88
CA PRO A 182 -10.91 3.86 -9.67
C PRO A 182 -11.59 3.33 -8.41
N LEU A 183 -12.91 3.08 -8.48
CA LEU A 183 -13.68 2.53 -7.37
C LEU A 183 -13.35 1.06 -7.15
N ARG A 184 -13.24 0.29 -8.24
CA ARG A 184 -12.88 -1.13 -8.19
C ARG A 184 -11.52 -1.34 -7.56
N LEU A 185 -10.48 -0.67 -8.06
CA LEU A 185 -9.13 -0.78 -7.51
C LEU A 185 -9.05 -0.25 -6.08
N ARG A 186 -9.74 0.86 -5.74
CA ARG A 186 -9.80 1.34 -4.35
C ARG A 186 -10.30 0.24 -3.41
N ASP A 187 -11.42 -0.39 -3.75
CA ASP A 187 -12.01 -1.42 -2.90
C ASP A 187 -11.17 -2.68 -2.87
N ARG A 188 -10.72 -3.11 -4.05
CA ARG A 188 -9.93 -4.31 -4.25
C ARG A 188 -8.62 -4.29 -3.47
N LEU A 189 -7.99 -3.12 -3.39
CA LEU A 189 -6.68 -2.93 -2.79
C LEU A 189 -6.74 -2.39 -1.35
N GLY A 190 -7.92 -2.31 -0.73
CA GLY A 190 -8.03 -1.85 0.66
C GLY A 190 -7.70 -0.36 0.84
N LEU A 191 -7.90 0.48 -0.18
CA LEU A 191 -7.47 1.89 -0.17
C LEU A 191 -8.56 2.82 0.40
N ALA A 192 -9.12 2.47 1.56
CA ALA A 192 -10.21 3.25 2.17
C ALA A 192 -9.77 4.68 2.56
N HIS A 193 -8.46 4.89 2.73
CA HIS A 193 -7.84 6.19 3.00
C HIS A 193 -7.84 7.16 1.81
N LEU A 194 -8.39 6.77 0.65
CA LEU A 194 -8.62 7.65 -0.50
C LEU A 194 -10.10 8.09 -0.56
N PRO A 195 -10.61 8.94 0.36
CA PRO A 195 -12.01 9.32 0.35
C PRO A 195 -12.26 10.51 -0.57
N PRO A 196 -13.34 10.49 -1.39
CA PRO A 196 -13.94 11.73 -1.82
C PRO A 196 -14.50 12.47 -0.60
N THR A 197 -14.35 13.78 -0.59
CA THR A 197 -14.88 14.64 0.48
C THR A 197 -15.83 15.67 -0.10
N LYS A 198 -16.78 16.14 0.72
CA LYS A 198 -17.68 17.24 0.31
C LYS A 198 -16.91 18.52 -0.05
N ALA A 199 -15.70 18.70 0.49
CA ALA A 199 -14.87 19.88 0.25
C ALA A 199 -14.16 19.83 -1.11
N PHE A 200 -13.82 18.64 -1.61
CA PHE A 200 -12.98 18.46 -2.81
C PHE A 200 -13.69 17.76 -3.99
N GLY A 201 -14.90 17.22 -3.79
CA GLY A 201 -15.63 16.51 -4.83
C GLY A 201 -15.02 15.13 -5.14
N PRO A 202 -15.06 14.68 -6.41
CA PRO A 202 -14.37 13.47 -6.85
C PRO A 202 -12.87 13.53 -6.52
N TYR A 203 -12.34 12.46 -5.92
CA TYR A 203 -10.95 12.38 -5.50
C TYR A 203 -10.07 11.94 -6.68
N PRO A 204 -9.22 12.82 -7.25
CA PRO A 204 -8.48 12.55 -8.46
C PRO A 204 -7.33 11.58 -8.20
N VAL A 205 -7.22 10.56 -9.04
CA VAL A 205 -6.21 9.50 -8.93
C VAL A 205 -5.59 9.18 -10.27
N VAL A 206 -4.37 8.64 -10.21
CA VAL A 206 -3.66 8.09 -11.35
C VAL A 206 -3.28 6.64 -11.06
N LEU A 207 -3.49 5.77 -12.05
CA LEU A 207 -2.98 4.41 -12.04
C LEU A 207 -1.58 4.42 -12.63
N MET A 208 -0.59 4.12 -11.80
CA MET A 208 0.80 3.95 -12.18
C MET A 208 1.06 2.49 -12.54
N ARG A 209 1.90 2.26 -13.55
CA ARG A 209 2.38 0.94 -13.98
C ARG A 209 3.87 0.95 -14.25
N TYR A 210 4.56 -0.06 -13.77
CA TYR A 210 5.99 -0.27 -13.96
C TYR A 210 6.36 -1.74 -13.68
N THR A 211 7.55 -2.15 -14.01
CA THR A 211 7.98 -3.55 -13.89
C THR A 211 8.67 -3.85 -12.57
N VAL A 212 8.62 -5.12 -12.14
CA VAL A 212 9.48 -5.62 -11.06
C VAL A 212 10.96 -5.39 -11.37
N GLY A 213 11.36 -5.48 -12.64
CA GLY A 213 12.72 -5.20 -13.10
C GLY A 213 13.17 -3.76 -12.83
N GLU A 214 12.31 -2.78 -13.07
CA GLU A 214 12.58 -1.36 -12.77
C GLU A 214 12.76 -1.13 -11.27
N VAL A 215 11.87 -1.71 -10.46
CA VAL A 215 11.96 -1.66 -9.00
C VAL A 215 13.26 -2.31 -8.50
N ALA A 216 13.60 -3.49 -9.01
CA ALA A 216 14.79 -4.21 -8.61
C ALA A 216 16.08 -3.48 -9.03
N ALA A 217 16.09 -2.85 -10.20
CA ALA A 217 17.20 -2.02 -10.64
C ALA A 217 17.39 -0.80 -9.72
N HIS A 218 16.31 -0.14 -9.36
CA HIS A 218 16.36 0.99 -8.44
C HIS A 218 16.86 0.59 -7.05
N ALA A 219 16.35 -0.51 -6.49
CA ALA A 219 16.77 -1.03 -5.20
C ALA A 219 18.28 -1.37 -5.13
N ARG A 220 18.83 -1.96 -6.21
CA ARG A 220 20.27 -2.21 -6.32
C ARG A 220 21.10 -0.93 -6.29
N ASN A 221 20.62 0.14 -6.94
CA ASN A 221 21.32 1.42 -6.95
C ASN A 221 21.40 2.05 -5.54
N LEU A 222 20.41 1.80 -4.69
CA LEU A 222 20.39 2.24 -3.29
C LEU A 222 21.00 1.23 -2.32
N ALA A 223 21.65 0.16 -2.83
CA ALA A 223 22.26 -0.90 -2.02
C ALA A 223 21.29 -1.60 -1.05
N ALA A 224 20.00 -1.67 -1.38
CA ALA A 224 19.03 -2.44 -0.61
C ALA A 224 19.34 -3.94 -0.67
N ASN A 225 19.08 -4.65 0.44
CA ASN A 225 19.21 -6.10 0.47
C ASN A 225 18.07 -6.77 -0.30
N TYR A 226 16.88 -6.18 -0.24
CA TYR A 226 15.67 -6.74 -0.85
C TYR A 226 14.94 -5.68 -1.68
N PRO A 227 14.63 -5.94 -2.95
CA PRO A 227 13.92 -4.98 -3.80
C PRO A 227 12.42 -4.91 -3.51
N LEU A 228 11.86 -5.99 -2.97
CA LEU A 228 10.44 -6.13 -2.62
C LEU A 228 10.32 -6.80 -1.25
N ALA A 229 9.33 -6.35 -0.47
CA ALA A 229 8.96 -6.95 0.82
C ALA A 229 7.44 -7.12 0.91
N VAL A 230 6.98 -8.09 1.71
CA VAL A 230 5.58 -8.21 2.12
C VAL A 230 5.31 -7.13 3.18
N PRO A 231 4.23 -6.34 3.09
CA PRO A 231 3.93 -5.35 4.10
C PRO A 231 3.74 -6.00 5.48
N THR A 232 4.30 -5.37 6.51
CA THR A 232 4.13 -5.74 7.91
C THR A 232 3.55 -4.59 8.72
N VAL A 233 3.14 -4.89 9.95
CA VAL A 233 2.66 -3.88 10.92
C VAL A 233 3.68 -2.79 11.29
N LEU A 234 4.95 -2.96 10.91
CA LEU A 234 6.03 -2.00 11.18
C LEU A 234 6.43 -1.18 9.94
N ASP A 235 5.68 -1.23 8.85
CA ASP A 235 6.02 -0.51 7.61
C ASP A 235 5.16 0.73 7.35
N ALA A 236 4.15 1.00 8.19
CA ALA A 236 3.28 2.16 8.14
C ALA A 236 2.56 2.36 9.49
N GLU A 237 1.80 3.45 9.62
CA GLU A 237 0.99 3.70 10.81
C GLU A 237 -0.04 2.58 11.06
N PRO A 238 -0.46 2.33 12.32
CA PRO A 238 -1.48 1.33 12.62
C PRO A 238 -2.79 1.58 11.86
N TYR A 239 -3.12 0.67 10.95
CA TYR A 239 -4.25 0.82 10.04
C TYR A 239 -5.18 -0.40 10.11
N GLU A 240 -6.47 -0.17 10.35
CA GLU A 240 -7.48 -1.21 10.59
C GLU A 240 -7.89 -1.99 9.33
N ILE A 241 -7.63 -1.43 8.15
CA ILE A 241 -7.87 -2.08 6.86
C ILE A 241 -6.72 -3.00 6.47
N PHE A 242 -5.50 -2.72 6.95
CA PHE A 242 -4.40 -3.67 6.82
C PHE A 242 -4.76 -4.98 7.54
N HIS A 243 -4.32 -6.11 6.99
CA HIS A 243 -4.43 -7.41 7.62
C HIS A 243 -3.16 -8.19 7.31
N PRO A 244 -2.42 -8.69 8.32
CA PRO A 244 -1.22 -9.48 8.05
C PRO A 244 -1.59 -10.77 7.33
N SER A 245 -0.69 -11.22 6.45
CA SER A 245 -0.78 -12.53 5.81
C SER A 245 0.04 -13.57 6.60
N LEU A 246 -0.11 -14.86 6.31
CA LEU A 246 0.67 -15.93 6.93
C LEU A 246 2.08 -16.01 6.34
N ARG A 247 3.12 -16.25 7.15
CA ARG A 247 4.55 -16.26 6.69
C ARG A 247 4.84 -17.19 5.51
N GLN A 248 4.02 -18.23 5.33
CA GLN A 248 4.15 -19.22 4.25
C GLN A 248 3.75 -18.68 2.86
N GLN A 249 3.02 -17.56 2.80
CA GLN A 249 2.67 -16.92 1.53
C GLN A 249 3.80 -16.03 1.02
N ASN A 250 4.04 -16.04 -0.29
CA ASN A 250 5.09 -15.21 -0.90
C ASN A 250 4.74 -13.72 -0.99
N TYR A 251 3.47 -13.37 -0.78
CA TYR A 251 2.92 -12.02 -0.93
C TYR A 251 1.99 -11.71 0.23
N GLY A 252 1.75 -10.42 0.49
CA GLY A 252 0.64 -10.01 1.33
C GLY A 252 -0.69 -10.20 0.60
N ARG A 253 -1.80 -9.94 1.30
CA ARG A 253 -3.14 -10.01 0.71
C ARG A 253 -3.95 -8.82 1.13
N THR A 254 -4.45 -8.06 0.15
CA THR A 254 -5.25 -6.87 0.45
C THR A 254 -6.60 -7.24 1.04
N LEU A 255 -7.06 -6.43 2.00
CA LEU A 255 -8.45 -6.51 2.47
C LEU A 255 -9.38 -5.91 1.41
N ASN A 256 -10.15 -6.76 0.72
CA ASN A 256 -11.10 -6.32 -0.30
C ASN A 256 -12.35 -5.68 0.33
N LEU A 257 -12.51 -4.36 0.17
CA LEU A 257 -13.62 -3.59 0.75
C LEU A 257 -14.97 -3.90 0.11
N ALA A 258 -14.99 -4.40 -1.13
CA ALA A 258 -16.21 -4.87 -1.78
C ALA A 258 -16.73 -6.17 -1.16
N GLY A 259 -15.91 -6.87 -0.37
CA GLY A 259 -16.20 -8.17 0.24
C GLY A 259 -15.44 -9.32 -0.42
N ALA A 260 -15.12 -10.34 0.38
CA ALA A 260 -14.34 -11.50 -0.06
C ALA A 260 -15.20 -12.56 -0.78
N GLY A 261 -16.19 -12.15 -1.59
CA GLY A 261 -17.18 -13.06 -2.19
C GLY A 261 -16.60 -14.30 -2.89
N ASP A 262 -15.32 -14.25 -3.27
CA ASP A 262 -14.45 -15.37 -3.61
C ASP A 262 -13.09 -15.18 -2.90
N CYS A 263 -12.42 -16.23 -2.45
CA CYS A 263 -11.08 -16.13 -1.83
C CYS A 263 -9.98 -15.93 -2.87
N ASP A 264 -10.19 -16.38 -4.10
CA ASP A 264 -9.30 -16.09 -5.25
C ASP A 264 -9.28 -14.60 -5.58
N ARG A 265 -10.21 -13.86 -4.97
CA ARG A 265 -10.35 -12.42 -5.07
C ARG A 265 -9.51 -11.65 -4.02
N LEU A 266 -8.50 -12.23 -3.41
CA LEU A 266 -7.56 -11.46 -2.58
C LEU A 266 -6.32 -11.08 -3.41
N ALA A 267 -6.11 -9.78 -3.65
CA ALA A 267 -4.99 -9.32 -4.46
C ALA A 267 -3.68 -9.43 -3.68
N SER A 268 -2.64 -9.90 -4.35
CA SER A 268 -1.27 -9.93 -3.85
C SER A 268 -0.75 -8.51 -3.70
N GLU A 269 -0.20 -8.20 -2.52
CA GLU A 269 0.43 -6.90 -2.23
C GLU A 269 1.91 -7.04 -1.87
N VAL A 270 2.65 -6.01 -2.25
CA VAL A 270 4.09 -5.86 -1.98
C VAL A 270 4.41 -4.42 -1.63
N LEU A 271 5.51 -4.23 -0.92
CA LEU A 271 6.19 -2.96 -0.74
C LEU A 271 7.44 -2.92 -1.63
N HIS A 272 7.73 -1.75 -2.17
CA HIS A 272 9.02 -1.45 -2.78
C HIS A 272 9.55 -0.08 -2.37
N LEU A 273 10.86 0.14 -2.59
CA LEU A 273 11.48 1.45 -2.42
C LEU A 273 10.79 2.50 -3.30
N ARG A 274 10.65 3.71 -2.79
CA ARG A 274 10.22 4.84 -3.60
C ARG A 274 11.15 4.95 -4.82
N MET A 275 10.57 4.99 -6.01
CA MET A 275 11.28 5.32 -7.25
C MET A 275 10.60 6.51 -7.92
N ASP A 276 11.38 7.29 -8.66
CA ASP A 276 10.84 8.44 -9.38
C ASP A 276 10.05 8.01 -10.60
N TYR A 277 8.84 8.56 -10.73
CA TYR A 277 8.00 8.33 -11.88
C TYR A 277 8.42 9.14 -13.10
N SER A 278 8.05 8.61 -14.27
CA SER A 278 8.15 9.30 -15.56
C SER A 278 6.85 9.11 -16.34
N PRO A 279 6.56 9.90 -17.39
CA PRO A 279 5.29 9.83 -18.10
C PRO A 279 4.89 8.44 -18.59
N LYS A 280 5.86 7.59 -18.94
CA LYS A 280 5.60 6.20 -19.39
C LYS A 280 4.96 5.32 -18.30
N HIS A 281 5.07 5.71 -17.04
CA HIS A 281 4.47 4.98 -15.91
C HIS A 281 2.99 5.34 -15.71
N ILE A 282 2.50 6.45 -16.27
CA ILE A 282 1.10 6.84 -16.14
C ILE A 282 0.28 5.93 -17.07
N TRP A 283 -0.58 5.09 -16.50
CA TRP A 283 -1.41 4.17 -17.27
C TRP A 283 -2.83 4.72 -17.48
N LYS A 284 -3.51 5.12 -16.40
CA LYS A 284 -4.88 5.64 -16.46
C LYS A 284 -5.04 6.80 -15.49
N VAL A 285 -5.98 7.68 -15.79
CA VAL A 285 -6.37 8.82 -14.97
C VAL A 285 -7.86 8.68 -14.66
N GLY A 286 -8.27 9.00 -13.43
CA GLY A 286 -9.65 8.77 -13.00
C GLY A 286 -9.94 9.46 -11.67
N ALA A 287 -11.17 9.26 -11.18
CA ALA A 287 -11.58 9.81 -9.90
C ALA A 287 -12.36 8.80 -9.07
N ILE A 288 -12.11 8.80 -7.77
CA ILE A 288 -12.91 8.07 -6.79
C ILE A 288 -14.07 8.99 -6.39
N THR A 289 -15.30 8.56 -6.71
CA THR A 289 -16.51 9.39 -6.57
C THR A 289 -17.37 9.04 -5.36
N ALA A 290 -17.13 7.88 -4.73
CA ALA A 290 -17.82 7.44 -3.51
C ALA A 290 -16.82 7.10 -2.40
N ARG A 291 -17.26 7.08 -1.15
CA ARG A 291 -16.45 6.54 -0.03
C ARG A 291 -16.61 5.02 0.00
N ALA A 292 -15.57 4.31 0.45
CA ALA A 292 -15.72 2.92 0.83
C ALA A 292 -16.55 2.82 2.12
N ASP A 293 -17.41 1.80 2.23
CA ASP A 293 -18.12 1.51 3.48
C ASP A 293 -17.22 0.73 4.42
N THR A 294 -16.66 1.44 5.39
CA THR A 294 -15.85 0.89 6.49
C THR A 294 -16.52 1.12 7.84
N SER A 295 -17.87 1.13 7.87
CA SER A 295 -18.61 1.16 9.13
C SER A 295 -18.18 0.00 10.05
N PRO A 296 -18.23 0.14 11.39
CA PRO A 296 -17.70 -0.87 12.31
C PRO A 296 -18.24 -2.29 12.05
N GLN A 297 -19.53 -2.43 11.77
CA GLN A 297 -20.15 -3.73 11.46
C GLN A 297 -19.64 -4.30 10.14
N ARG A 298 -19.52 -3.45 9.10
CA ARG A 298 -18.99 -3.86 7.80
C ARG A 298 -17.53 -4.27 7.91
N LEU A 299 -16.71 -3.47 8.60
CA LEU A 299 -15.29 -3.75 8.81
C LEU A 299 -15.07 -5.08 9.54
N ALA A 300 -15.81 -5.33 10.62
CA ALA A 300 -15.72 -6.59 11.34
C ALA A 300 -16.03 -7.79 10.43
N LYS A 301 -17.07 -7.68 9.59
CA LYS A 301 -17.39 -8.72 8.62
C LYS A 301 -16.29 -8.91 7.58
N LEU A 302 -15.81 -7.82 6.98
CA LEU A 302 -14.74 -7.86 5.96
C LEU A 302 -13.49 -8.56 6.48
N ARG A 303 -13.05 -8.21 7.70
CA ARG A 303 -11.89 -8.81 8.34
C ARG A 303 -12.11 -10.29 8.65
N GLY A 304 -13.28 -10.66 9.17
CA GLY A 304 -13.64 -12.05 9.42
C GLY A 304 -13.66 -12.91 8.15
N ASP A 305 -14.28 -12.41 7.07
CA ASP A 305 -14.30 -13.10 5.78
C ASP A 305 -12.87 -13.23 5.21
N HIS A 306 -12.05 -12.18 5.32
CA HIS A 306 -10.67 -12.18 4.84
C HIS A 306 -9.80 -13.18 5.61
N LEU A 307 -9.91 -13.22 6.94
CA LEU A 307 -9.21 -14.20 7.77
C LEU A 307 -9.58 -15.64 7.37
N ALA A 308 -10.87 -15.92 7.17
CA ALA A 308 -11.33 -17.22 6.71
C ALA A 308 -10.72 -17.60 5.34
N CYS A 309 -10.63 -16.65 4.41
CA CYS A 309 -9.96 -16.88 3.13
C CYS A 309 -8.46 -17.12 3.28
N LEU A 310 -7.77 -16.39 4.17
CA LEU A 310 -6.36 -16.62 4.44
C LEU A 310 -6.11 -18.02 5.01
N GLN A 311 -6.93 -18.45 5.97
CA GLN A 311 -6.87 -19.80 6.55
C GLN A 311 -7.10 -20.87 5.47
N LEU A 312 -8.13 -20.69 4.62
CA LEU A 312 -8.45 -21.61 3.53
C LEU A 312 -7.33 -21.74 2.50
N LEU A 313 -6.81 -20.61 2.00
CA LEU A 313 -5.77 -20.58 0.96
C LEU A 313 -4.41 -21.11 1.45
N SER A 314 -4.19 -21.13 2.76
CA SER A 314 -2.93 -21.58 3.36
C SER A 314 -3.04 -22.92 4.10
N ASN A 315 -4.26 -23.48 4.24
CA ASN A 315 -4.54 -24.67 5.03
C ASN A 315 -4.01 -24.55 6.48
N ARG A 316 -4.26 -23.40 7.11
CA ARG A 316 -3.81 -23.03 8.47
C ARG A 316 -4.98 -22.51 9.30
N ASP A 317 -5.80 -23.43 9.80
CA ASP A 317 -6.96 -23.10 10.65
C ASP A 317 -6.56 -22.43 11.98
N ASP A 318 -5.30 -22.55 12.38
CA ASP A 318 -4.73 -21.93 13.59
C ASP A 318 -4.37 -20.44 13.41
N PHE A 319 -4.28 -19.95 12.16
CA PHE A 319 -3.93 -18.56 11.91
C PHE A 319 -5.03 -17.61 12.41
N GLY A 320 -4.63 -16.55 13.11
CA GLY A 320 -5.58 -15.57 13.67
C GLY A 320 -6.23 -15.99 15.00
N ILE A 321 -5.86 -17.14 15.58
CA ILE A 321 -6.26 -17.49 16.95
C ILE A 321 -5.38 -16.70 17.93
N LEU A 322 -6.00 -15.81 18.72
CA LEU A 322 -5.34 -14.87 19.65
C LEU A 322 -5.64 -15.16 21.12
#